data_AF-A0A4U0X0S6-F1
#
_entry.id   AF-A0A4U0X0S6-F1
#
_cell.length_a   1.000
_cell.length_b   1.000
_cell.length_c   1.000
_cell.angle_alpha   90.00
_cell.angle_beta   90.00
_cell.angle_gamma   90.00
#
_symmetry.space_group_name_H-M   'P 1'
#
loop_
_entity.id
_entity.type
_entity.pdbx_description
1 polymer ?
#
loop_
_entity_poly.entity_id
_entity_poly.type
_entity_poly.pdbx_seq_one_letter_code
_entity_poly.pdbx_strand_id
1 'polypeptide(L)'
;MDPPFKSHSAYKQYRSSPVATRGFCGDCGSALTFSWDSQPEQFEIWLGSLDEKWVIGDKVAGSEKETAHGTVVERRGGIIKELYGNAHNIFFENAIVGMTDKLPGKKFLTRSQDRDEL
;
A
#
# COMPACT_ATOMS: atom_id res chain seq x y z
N MET A 1 -9.90 16.12 2.96
CA MET A 1 -10.55 14.95 2.34
C MET A 1 -11.95 14.91 2.89
N ASP A 2 -12.92 15.19 2.04
CA ASP A 2 -14.34 15.15 2.37
C ASP A 2 -14.99 14.06 1.50
N PRO A 3 -15.87 13.23 2.07
CA PRO A 3 -16.28 13.26 3.47
C PRO A 3 -15.27 12.53 4.39
N PRO A 4 -15.23 12.84 5.71
CA PRO A 4 -14.29 12.22 6.65
C PRO A 4 -14.57 10.72 6.76
N PHE A 5 -13.54 9.87 6.95
CA PHE A 5 -13.72 8.41 7.09
C PHE A 5 -14.81 7.99 8.07
N LYS A 6 -14.95 8.70 9.20
CA LYS A 6 -15.96 8.45 10.24
C LYS A 6 -17.40 8.71 9.79
N SER A 7 -17.61 9.42 8.69
CA SER A 7 -18.94 9.65 8.12
C SER A 7 -19.46 8.44 7.34
N HIS A 8 -18.58 7.49 6.98
CA HIS A 8 -18.98 6.29 6.27
C HIS A 8 -19.53 5.25 7.25
N SER A 9 -20.80 4.87 7.09
CA SER A 9 -21.52 3.99 8.05
C SER A 9 -20.83 2.64 8.27
N ALA A 10 -20.23 2.09 7.22
CA ALA A 10 -19.48 0.85 7.23
C ALA A 10 -18.15 0.97 8.01
N TYR A 11 -17.58 2.15 8.19
CA TYR A 11 -16.31 2.29 8.93
C TYR A 11 -16.55 2.14 10.43
N LYS A 12 -15.87 1.16 11.04
CA LYS A 12 -15.91 0.87 12.48
C LYS A 12 -14.52 0.97 13.08
N GLN A 13 -14.45 1.23 14.38
CA GLN A 13 -13.21 1.28 15.14
C GLN A 13 -13.28 0.33 16.33
N TYR A 14 -12.17 -0.33 16.63
CA TYR A 14 -12.01 -1.23 17.76
C TYR A 14 -10.75 -0.89 18.56
N ARG A 15 -10.91 -0.75 19.88
CA ARG A 15 -9.81 -0.55 20.82
C ARG A 15 -9.05 -1.87 20.98
N SER A 16 -8.02 -2.05 20.16
CA SER A 16 -7.29 -3.32 20.06
C SER A 16 -6.27 -3.55 21.18
N SER A 17 -5.90 -2.48 21.90
CA SER A 17 -5.07 -2.52 23.11
C SER A 17 -5.34 -1.25 23.95
N PRO A 18 -4.80 -1.14 25.17
CA PRO A 18 -4.91 0.09 25.97
C PRO A 18 -4.36 1.36 25.30
N VAL A 19 -3.55 1.22 24.25
CA VAL A 19 -2.81 2.33 23.62
C VAL A 19 -3.06 2.47 22.11
N ALA A 20 -3.92 1.62 21.52
CA ALA A 20 -4.11 1.59 20.07
C ALA A 20 -5.52 1.24 19.61
N THR A 21 -5.92 1.85 18.50
CA THR A 21 -7.21 1.64 17.84
C THR A 21 -7.02 1.13 16.41
N ARG A 22 -7.84 0.16 16.00
CA ARG A 22 -7.90 -0.37 14.63
C ARG A 22 -9.18 0.06 13.96
N GLY A 23 -9.09 0.59 12.75
CA GLY A 23 -10.23 0.86 11.89
C GLY A 23 -10.44 -0.25 10.87
N PHE A 24 -11.69 -0.63 10.63
CA PHE A 24 -12.07 -1.73 9.74
C PHE A 24 -13.45 -1.51 9.12
N CYS A 25 -13.76 -2.25 8.05
CA CYS A 25 -15.10 -2.29 7.47
C CYS A 25 -16.00 -3.22 8.29
N GLY A 26 -17.10 -2.70 8.85
CA GLY A 26 -18.07 -3.46 9.61
C GLY A 26 -18.87 -4.47 8.80
N ASP A 27 -18.93 -4.31 7.46
CA ASP A 27 -19.70 -5.20 6.60
C ASP A 27 -18.90 -6.44 6.18
N CYS A 28 -17.60 -6.28 5.87
CA CYS A 28 -16.74 -7.37 5.38
C CYS A 28 -15.56 -7.72 6.29
N GLY A 29 -15.30 -6.95 7.35
CA GLY A 29 -14.20 -7.18 8.29
C GLY A 29 -12.81 -6.73 7.79
N SER A 30 -12.69 -6.17 6.58
CA SER A 30 -11.40 -5.74 6.04
C SER A 30 -10.73 -4.69 6.92
N ALA A 31 -9.44 -4.89 7.22
CA ALA A 31 -8.65 -3.95 7.99
C ALA A 31 -8.30 -2.73 7.14
N LEU A 32 -8.45 -1.52 7.70
CA LEU A 32 -8.27 -0.27 6.97
C LEU A 32 -7.20 0.62 7.61
N THR A 33 -7.27 0.84 8.92
CA THR A 33 -6.35 1.75 9.60
C THR A 33 -5.85 1.20 10.94
N PHE A 34 -4.72 1.72 11.40
CA PHE A 34 -4.24 1.55 12.77
C PHE A 34 -3.73 2.89 13.30
N SER A 35 -3.99 3.21 14.56
CA SER A 35 -3.55 4.47 15.18
C SER A 35 -3.08 4.22 16.60
N TRP A 36 -1.93 4.82 16.96
CA TRP A 36 -1.41 4.87 18.32
C TRP A 36 -1.95 6.11 19.03
N ASP A 37 -2.37 5.98 20.29
CA ASP A 37 -2.82 7.14 21.08
C ASP A 37 -1.67 8.14 21.33
N SER A 38 -0.42 7.65 21.37
CA SER A 38 0.78 8.46 21.59
C SER A 38 1.24 9.25 20.37
N GLN A 39 0.67 8.99 19.19
CA GLN A 39 1.03 9.65 17.92
C GLN A 39 -0.26 10.02 17.17
N PRO A 40 -1.10 10.91 17.72
CA PRO A 40 -2.43 11.21 17.18
C PRO A 40 -2.41 11.85 15.79
N GLU A 41 -1.28 12.43 15.39
CA GLU A 41 -1.04 13.00 14.06
C GLU A 41 -0.63 11.95 13.01
N GLN A 42 -0.37 10.71 13.43
CA GLN A 42 0.03 9.62 12.55
C GLN A 42 -1.01 8.50 12.58
N PHE A 43 -1.16 7.84 11.44
CA PHE A 43 -1.94 6.61 11.35
C PHE A 43 -1.36 5.75 10.24
N GLU A 44 -1.50 4.45 10.42
CA GLU A 44 -1.12 3.45 9.45
C GLU A 44 -2.34 3.08 8.61
N ILE A 45 -2.12 2.79 7.34
CA ILE A 45 -3.13 2.29 6.42
C ILE A 45 -2.71 0.93 5.89
N TRP A 46 -3.67 0.03 5.72
CA TRP A 46 -3.40 -1.25 5.07
C TRP A 46 -3.33 -1.04 3.57
N LEU A 47 -2.15 -1.21 2.97
CA LEU A 47 -1.97 -0.96 1.53
C LEU A 47 -2.91 -1.83 0.68
N GLY A 48 -3.16 -3.07 1.11
CA GLY A 48 -4.07 -3.99 0.42
C GLY A 48 -5.53 -3.54 0.37
N SER A 49 -5.92 -2.50 1.12
CA SER A 49 -7.28 -1.92 1.06
C SER A 49 -7.41 -0.77 0.06
N LEU A 50 -6.35 -0.42 -0.67
CA LEU A 50 -6.36 0.65 -1.67
C LEU A 50 -6.42 0.05 -3.08
N ASP A 51 -7.22 0.66 -3.96
CA ASP A 51 -7.19 0.27 -5.37
C ASP A 51 -5.81 0.57 -5.97
N GLU A 52 -5.30 -0.40 -6.73
CA GLU A 52 -4.00 -0.36 -7.39
C GLU A 52 -3.75 0.95 -8.15
N LYS A 53 -4.76 1.46 -8.86
CA LYS A 53 -4.66 2.71 -9.64
C LYS A 53 -4.32 3.94 -8.80
N TRP A 54 -4.78 3.99 -7.55
CA TRP A 54 -4.48 5.10 -6.65
C TRP A 54 -3.08 4.99 -6.08
N VAL A 55 -2.63 3.75 -5.86
CA VAL A 55 -1.28 3.49 -5.36
C VAL A 55 -0.27 3.73 -6.47
N ILE A 56 -0.26 2.89 -7.51
CA ILE A 56 0.79 2.85 -8.52
C ILE A 56 0.40 3.45 -9.86
N GLY A 57 -0.81 3.99 -10.01
CA GLY A 57 -1.25 4.65 -11.25
C GLY A 57 -1.91 3.73 -12.26
N ASP A 58 -2.44 4.35 -13.32
CA ASP A 58 -3.12 3.65 -14.41
C ASP A 58 -2.11 2.91 -15.30
N LYS A 59 -2.56 1.76 -15.83
CA LYS A 59 -1.82 0.99 -16.84
C LYS A 59 -1.85 1.76 -18.16
N VAL A 60 -0.67 1.97 -18.77
CA VAL A 60 -0.57 2.55 -20.11
C VAL A 60 -0.80 1.43 -21.13
N ALA A 61 -1.93 1.46 -21.82
CA ALA A 61 -2.27 0.46 -22.83
C ALA A 61 -1.23 0.40 -23.95
N GLY A 62 -0.84 -0.81 -24.36
CA GLY A 62 0.18 -1.04 -25.40
C GLY A 62 1.62 -1.01 -24.88
N SER A 63 1.83 -0.83 -23.57
CA SER A 63 3.15 -0.90 -22.93
C SER A 63 3.42 -2.24 -22.25
N GLU A 64 2.53 -3.22 -22.47
CA GLU A 64 2.67 -4.57 -21.93
C GLU A 64 3.93 -5.24 -22.47
N LYS A 65 4.72 -5.80 -21.56
CA LYS A 65 5.92 -6.57 -21.86
C LYS A 65 5.91 -7.89 -21.11
N GLU A 66 6.05 -8.98 -21.85
CA GLU A 66 6.09 -10.34 -21.30
C GLU A 66 7.48 -10.70 -20.82
N THR A 67 7.54 -11.33 -19.65
CA THR A 67 8.80 -11.67 -18.98
C THR A 67 8.77 -13.03 -18.35
N ALA A 68 9.94 -13.50 -17.92
CA ALA A 68 10.04 -14.68 -17.09
C ALA A 68 9.18 -14.63 -15.81
N HIS A 69 8.79 -13.44 -15.34
CA HIS A 69 8.02 -13.21 -14.11
C HIS A 69 6.58 -12.72 -14.36
N GLY A 70 6.14 -12.70 -15.63
CA GLY A 70 4.80 -12.27 -16.06
C GLY A 70 4.79 -10.91 -16.75
N THR A 71 3.59 -10.40 -17.04
CA THR A 71 3.41 -9.16 -17.80
C THR A 71 3.67 -7.93 -16.94
N VAL A 72 4.57 -7.06 -17.39
CA VAL A 72 4.77 -5.72 -16.80
C VAL A 72 4.22 -4.66 -17.74
N VAL A 73 3.75 -3.57 -17.15
CA VAL A 73 3.09 -2.47 -17.85
C VAL A 73 3.62 -1.16 -17.30
N GLU A 74 3.88 -0.18 -18.17
CA GLU A 74 4.17 1.18 -17.74
C GLU A 74 2.99 1.72 -16.92
N ARG A 75 3.31 2.47 -15.86
CA ARG A 75 2.32 3.09 -14.98
C ARG A 75 2.41 4.60 -14.99
N ARG A 76 1.25 5.25 -15.01
CA ARG A 76 1.14 6.71 -14.98
C ARG A 76 0.23 7.19 -13.85
N GLY A 77 0.75 8.10 -13.03
CA GLY A 77 0.03 8.64 -11.86
C GLY A 77 0.28 7.82 -10.60
N GLY A 78 -0.74 7.75 -9.74
CA GLY A 78 -0.64 7.17 -8.41
C GLY A 78 0.04 8.09 -7.40
N ILE A 79 -0.18 7.82 -6.11
CA ILE A 79 0.39 8.58 -4.98
C ILE A 79 1.50 7.80 -4.25
N ILE A 80 2.01 6.72 -4.84
CA ILE A 80 2.98 5.86 -4.15
C ILE A 80 4.24 6.62 -3.76
N LYS A 81 4.67 7.63 -4.51
CA LYS A 81 5.88 8.40 -4.18
C LYS A 81 5.69 9.25 -2.93
N GLU A 82 4.49 9.81 -2.76
CA GLU A 82 4.08 10.61 -1.62
C GLU A 82 3.89 9.75 -0.37
N LEU A 83 3.31 8.55 -0.55
CA LEU A 83 3.18 7.56 0.52
C LEU A 83 4.56 7.03 0.94
N TYR A 84 5.41 6.66 -0.02
CA TYR A 84 6.71 6.06 0.27
C TYR A 84 7.69 7.02 0.94
N GLY A 85 7.65 8.31 0.60
CA GLY A 85 8.55 9.31 1.18
C GLY A 85 8.37 9.49 2.70
N ASN A 86 7.17 9.24 3.22
CA ASN A 86 6.80 9.50 4.62
C ASN A 86 6.31 8.26 5.39
N ALA A 87 6.09 7.12 4.73
CA ALA A 87 5.57 5.90 5.38
C ALA A 87 6.69 4.95 5.84
N HIS A 88 6.60 4.51 7.09
CA HIS A 88 7.33 3.34 7.56
C HIS A 88 6.56 2.07 7.21
N ASN A 89 7.21 1.19 6.46
CA ASN A 89 6.63 -0.06 5.99
C ASN A 89 7.10 -1.20 6.89
N ILE A 90 6.16 -1.92 7.53
CA ILE A 90 6.49 -2.90 8.58
C ILE A 90 6.51 -4.34 8.04
N PHE A 91 5.78 -4.65 6.95
CA PHE A 91 5.68 -6.02 6.39
C PHE A 91 5.64 -6.03 4.86
N PHE A 92 6.76 -6.36 4.21
CA PHE A 92 6.83 -6.63 2.75
C PHE A 92 7.69 -7.85 2.47
N GLU A 93 7.15 -8.80 1.71
CA GLU A 93 7.91 -9.95 1.19
C GLU A 93 8.31 -9.79 -0.29
N ASN A 94 7.58 -8.98 -1.07
CA ASN A 94 7.84 -8.78 -2.50
C ASN A 94 8.53 -7.44 -2.79
N ALA A 95 9.40 -7.42 -3.80
CA ALA A 95 9.99 -6.18 -4.29
C ALA A 95 8.98 -5.36 -5.10
N ILE A 96 8.70 -4.15 -4.63
CA ILE A 96 7.91 -3.13 -5.35
C ILE A 96 8.83 -1.92 -5.59
N VAL A 97 9.05 -1.60 -6.87
CA VAL A 97 9.90 -0.48 -7.29
C VAL A 97 9.38 0.83 -6.71
N GLY A 98 10.27 1.60 -6.08
CA GLY A 98 9.91 2.86 -5.45
C GLY A 98 9.15 2.73 -4.13
N MET A 99 8.90 1.52 -3.63
CA MET A 99 8.23 1.29 -2.34
C MET A 99 9.04 0.43 -1.37
N THR A 100 9.82 -0.52 -1.86
CA THR A 100 10.60 -1.41 -0.99
C THR A 100 12.10 -1.19 -1.13
N ASP A 101 12.54 -0.30 -2.01
CA ASP A 101 13.94 -0.16 -2.43
C ASP A 101 14.91 0.01 -1.25
N LYS A 102 14.54 0.83 -0.25
CA LYS A 102 15.35 1.15 0.93
C LYS A 102 15.13 0.25 2.16
N LEU A 103 14.24 -0.73 2.09
CA LEU A 103 13.91 -1.59 3.24
C LEU A 103 14.88 -2.78 3.35
N PRO A 104 15.35 -3.13 4.57
CA PRO A 104 16.10 -4.36 4.81
C PRO A 104 15.19 -5.60 4.75
N GLY A 105 15.70 -6.75 4.30
CA GLY A 105 14.96 -8.03 4.27
C GLY A 105 15.15 -8.83 2.98
N LYS A 106 14.82 -10.13 3.02
CA LYS A 106 14.81 -10.99 1.84
C LYS A 106 13.55 -10.68 1.03
N LYS A 107 13.72 -9.86 0.00
CA LYS A 107 12.66 -9.55 -0.98
C LYS A 107 12.69 -10.62 -2.07
N PHE A 108 11.55 -11.21 -2.35
CA PHE A 108 11.35 -12.03 -3.53
C PHE A 108 11.12 -11.05 -4.71
N LEU A 109 11.83 -11.21 -5.84
CA LEU A 109 11.91 -10.31 -7.03
C LEU A 109 13.00 -9.18 -6.99
N THR A 110 14.22 -9.47 -6.51
CA THR A 110 15.24 -8.43 -6.22
C THR A 110 16.25 -8.06 -7.30
N ARG A 111 16.48 -8.85 -8.35
CA ARG A 111 17.70 -8.68 -9.17
C ARG A 111 17.45 -7.88 -10.44
N SER A 112 18.49 -7.17 -10.88
CA SER A 112 18.53 -6.44 -12.15
C SER A 112 18.56 -7.37 -13.36
N GLN A 113 19.05 -8.60 -13.21
CA GLN A 113 19.01 -9.64 -14.25
C GLN A 113 17.57 -10.12 -14.54
N ASP A 114 16.62 -9.87 -13.63
CA ASP A 114 15.19 -10.08 -13.85
C ASP A 114 14.53 -8.90 -14.61
N ARG A 115 15.30 -7.84 -14.96
CA ARG A 115 14.81 -6.60 -15.60
C ARG A 115 15.10 -6.48 -17.09
N ASP A 116 16.01 -7.30 -17.63
CA ASP A 116 16.41 -7.25 -19.05
C ASP A 116 15.60 -8.23 -19.93
N GLU A 117 14.76 -9.06 -19.31
CA GLU A 117 13.75 -9.89 -19.99
C GLU A 117 12.35 -9.23 -19.94
N LEU A 118 12.30 -7.89 -19.71
CA LEU A 118 11.15 -6.97 -19.77
C LEU A 118 11.06 -6.21 -21.10
#